data_AF-A0A166JHG8-F1
#
_entry.id   AF-A0A166JHG8-F1
#
_cell.length_a   1.000
_cell.length_b   1.000
_cell.length_c   1.000
_cell.angle_alpha   90.00
_cell.angle_beta   90.00
_cell.angle_gamma   90.00
#
_symmetry.space_group_name_H-M   'P 1'
#
loop_
_entity.id
_entity.type
_entity.pdbx_description
1 polymer ?
#
loop_
_entity_poly.entity_id
_entity_poly.type
_entity_poly.pdbx_seq_one_letter_code
_entity_poly.pdbx_strand_id
1 'polypeptide(L)'
;MLEAHATAAVESAYISTEKVAIARLDSISSNYLSGKENYFIKIDTQGFEWQVLDGAQETLANAQGVLCELSLVPLYEGQRLWLEMIERLNSQGFSLWAIQKGFTDQRDGRTLQVDAIFFRLNS
;
A
#
# COMPACT_ATOMS: atom_id res chain seq x y z
N MET A 1 13.14 -10.17 -0.11
CA MET A 1 13.41 -8.89 0.58
C MET A 1 14.81 -8.47 0.18
N LEU A 2 14.95 -7.26 -0.34
CA LEU A 2 16.21 -6.71 -0.84
C LEU A 2 17.07 -6.17 0.32
N GLU A 3 18.36 -5.98 0.05
CA GLU A 3 19.41 -5.76 1.05
C GLU A 3 19.12 -4.61 2.03
N ALA A 4 18.63 -3.47 1.54
CA ALA A 4 18.34 -2.30 2.39
C ALA A 4 17.34 -2.65 3.51
N HIS A 5 16.31 -3.42 3.20
CA HIS A 5 15.32 -3.86 4.20
C HIS A 5 15.81 -5.07 5.00
N ALA A 6 16.42 -6.06 4.36
CA ALA A 6 16.91 -7.26 5.05
C ALA A 6 17.94 -6.93 6.14
N THR A 7 18.78 -5.91 5.89
CA THR A 7 19.80 -5.47 6.84
C THR A 7 19.27 -4.51 7.90
N ALA A 8 18.21 -3.76 7.61
CA ALA A 8 17.54 -2.88 8.57
C ALA A 8 16.52 -3.62 9.47
N ALA A 9 15.91 -4.68 8.97
CA ALA A 9 14.89 -5.50 9.65
C ALA A 9 15.32 -6.97 9.72
N VAL A 10 16.45 -7.24 10.39
CA VAL A 10 17.04 -8.59 10.48
C VAL A 10 16.06 -9.62 11.05
N GLU A 11 15.17 -9.21 11.96
CA GLU A 11 14.13 -10.08 12.54
C GLU A 11 12.98 -10.42 11.57
N SER A 12 12.87 -9.73 10.44
CA SER A 12 11.86 -9.96 9.38
C SER A 12 12.38 -10.81 8.23
N ALA A 13 13.45 -11.59 8.46
CA ALA A 13 13.99 -12.52 7.48
C ALA A 13 12.96 -13.60 7.09
N TYR A 14 13.02 -14.07 5.84
CA TYR A 14 12.20 -15.19 5.38
C TYR A 14 12.53 -16.45 6.17
N ILE A 15 11.51 -17.02 6.81
CA ILE A 15 11.63 -18.30 7.50
C ILE A 15 11.11 -19.48 6.65
N SER A 16 10.16 -19.24 5.75
CA SER A 16 9.54 -20.26 4.89
C SER A 16 8.75 -19.63 3.73
N THR A 17 8.14 -20.47 2.88
CA THR A 17 7.22 -20.05 1.82
C THR A 17 5.98 -20.94 1.82
N GLU A 18 4.81 -20.33 1.66
CA GLU A 18 3.53 -21.01 1.56
C GLU A 18 2.77 -20.57 0.30
N LYS A 19 1.98 -21.47 -0.28
CA LYS A 19 1.05 -21.13 -1.36
C LYS A 19 -0.29 -20.70 -0.77
N VAL A 20 -0.67 -19.45 -1.01
CA VAL A 20 -1.95 -18.88 -0.56
C VAL A 20 -2.83 -18.54 -1.76
N ALA A 21 -4.15 -18.58 -1.57
CA ALA A 21 -5.08 -18.08 -2.57
C ALA A 21 -5.04 -16.55 -2.61
N ILE A 22 -5.07 -15.96 -3.80
CA ILE A 22 -5.14 -14.51 -4.02
C ILE A 22 -6.48 -14.19 -4.65
N ALA A 23 -7.12 -13.13 -4.16
CA ALA A 23 -8.38 -12.61 -4.70
C ALA A 23 -8.26 -11.11 -4.98
N ARG A 24 -9.03 -10.63 -5.96
CA ARG A 24 -9.18 -9.18 -6.20
C ARG A 24 -10.03 -8.59 -5.09
N LEU A 25 -9.70 -7.39 -4.63
CA LEU A 25 -10.50 -6.71 -3.61
C LEU A 25 -11.95 -6.55 -4.05
N ASP A 26 -12.18 -6.18 -5.32
CA ASP A 26 -13.51 -6.05 -5.92
C ASP A 26 -14.32 -7.36 -5.87
N SER A 27 -13.66 -8.52 -5.92
CA SER A 27 -14.36 -9.82 -5.88
C SER A 27 -14.82 -10.23 -4.48
N ILE A 28 -14.25 -9.64 -3.44
CA ILE A 28 -14.55 -9.99 -2.04
C ILE A 28 -15.23 -8.86 -1.28
N SER A 29 -15.23 -7.63 -1.81
CA SER A 29 -15.70 -6.43 -1.12
C SER A 29 -17.16 -6.54 -0.67
N SER A 30 -18.03 -7.16 -1.49
CA SER A 30 -19.45 -7.38 -1.17
C SER A 30 -19.70 -8.28 0.05
N ASN A 31 -18.72 -9.07 0.48
CA ASN A 31 -18.82 -9.85 1.72
C ASN A 31 -18.66 -8.99 2.97
N TYR A 32 -18.13 -7.76 2.82
CA TYR A 32 -17.80 -6.86 3.91
C TYR A 32 -18.49 -5.50 3.81
N LEU A 33 -18.91 -5.09 2.62
CA LEU A 33 -19.48 -3.78 2.32
C LEU A 33 -20.88 -3.95 1.70
N SER A 34 -21.86 -3.19 2.20
CA SER A 34 -23.21 -3.15 1.63
C SER A 34 -23.41 -2.06 0.57
N GLY A 35 -22.39 -1.20 0.38
CA GLY A 35 -22.41 -0.10 -0.59
C GLY A 35 -23.02 1.20 -0.04
N LYS A 36 -23.28 1.27 1.28
CA LYS A 36 -23.82 2.45 1.97
C LYS A 36 -22.85 3.07 2.96
N GLU A 37 -21.72 2.41 3.18
CA GLU A 37 -20.71 2.80 4.15
C GLU A 37 -19.78 3.86 3.57
N ASN A 38 -19.40 4.83 4.41
CA ASN A 38 -18.25 5.67 4.16
C ASN A 38 -17.02 4.95 4.71
N TYR A 39 -16.24 4.31 3.84
CA TYR A 39 -15.09 3.52 4.26
C TYR A 39 -13.76 4.09 3.78
N PHE A 40 -12.72 3.65 4.49
CA PHE A 40 -11.34 4.01 4.28
C PHE A 40 -10.54 2.72 4.13
N ILE A 41 -9.70 2.62 3.09
CA ILE A 41 -8.96 1.40 2.78
C ILE A 41 -7.53 1.53 3.30
N LYS A 42 -7.06 0.58 4.12
CA LYS A 42 -5.63 0.41 4.40
C LYS A 42 -5.04 -0.62 3.44
N ILE A 43 -3.96 -0.27 2.76
CA ILE A 43 -3.18 -1.17 1.89
C ILE A 43 -1.76 -1.24 2.47
N ASP A 44 -1.43 -2.41 3.01
CA ASP A 44 -0.15 -2.74 3.62
C ASP A 44 0.10 -4.21 3.32
N THR A 45 0.68 -4.47 2.16
CA THR A 45 0.92 -5.81 1.62
C THR A 45 2.41 -6.05 1.37
N GLN A 46 3.26 -5.20 1.97
CA GLN A 46 4.71 -5.27 1.96
C GLN A 46 5.29 -5.49 0.55
N GLY A 47 4.84 -4.76 -0.47
CA GLY A 47 5.36 -4.83 -1.84
C GLY A 47 4.37 -5.36 -2.91
N PHE A 48 3.14 -5.70 -2.51
CA PHE A 48 2.07 -6.14 -3.42
C PHE A 48 0.98 -5.07 -3.62
N GLU A 49 1.24 -3.82 -3.20
CA GLU A 49 0.25 -2.74 -3.15
C GLU A 49 -0.29 -2.44 -4.54
N TRP A 50 0.57 -2.48 -5.56
CA TRP A 50 0.19 -2.21 -6.95
C TRP A 50 -0.88 -3.20 -7.45
N GLN A 51 -0.71 -4.48 -7.15
CA GLN A 51 -1.62 -5.54 -7.55
C GLN A 51 -2.94 -5.47 -6.75
N VAL A 52 -2.90 -5.02 -5.49
CA VAL A 52 -4.12 -4.72 -4.74
C VAL A 52 -4.91 -3.63 -5.44
N LEU A 53 -4.25 -2.54 -5.86
CA LEU A 53 -4.89 -1.47 -6.60
C LEU A 53 -5.42 -1.94 -7.98
N ASP A 54 -4.77 -2.91 -8.64
CA ASP A 54 -5.26 -3.50 -9.91
C ASP A 54 -6.57 -4.27 -9.71
N GLY A 55 -6.74 -4.89 -8.54
CA GLY A 55 -7.93 -5.65 -8.18
C GLY A 55 -8.99 -4.87 -7.41
N ALA A 56 -8.87 -3.56 -7.28
CA ALA A 56 -9.68 -2.74 -6.37
C ALA A 56 -10.39 -1.56 -7.06
N GLN A 57 -10.55 -1.57 -8.38
CA GLN A 57 -11.08 -0.42 -9.12
C GLN A 57 -12.48 0.00 -8.63
N GLU A 58 -13.40 -0.95 -8.49
CA GLU A 58 -14.79 -0.68 -8.08
C GLU A 58 -14.87 -0.30 -6.59
N THR A 59 -14.06 -0.94 -5.77
CA THR A 59 -13.97 -0.68 -4.33
C THR A 59 -13.32 0.69 -4.08
N LEU A 60 -12.24 1.03 -4.78
CA LEU A 60 -11.61 2.35 -4.66
C LEU A 60 -12.54 3.47 -5.13
N ALA A 61 -13.37 3.23 -6.15
CA ALA A 61 -14.29 4.25 -6.67
C ALA A 61 -15.21 4.83 -5.59
N ASN A 62 -15.59 4.02 -4.58
CA ASN A 62 -16.51 4.41 -3.52
C ASN A 62 -15.81 4.70 -2.17
N ALA A 63 -14.51 4.42 -2.06
CA ALA A 63 -13.73 4.72 -0.86
C ALA A 63 -13.57 6.24 -0.65
N GLN A 64 -13.70 6.68 0.61
CA GLN A 64 -13.49 8.08 1.00
C GLN A 64 -12.00 8.43 1.10
N GLY A 65 -11.18 7.44 1.45
CA GLY A 65 -9.73 7.61 1.51
C GLY A 65 -8.98 6.28 1.51
N VAL A 66 -7.68 6.40 1.35
CA VAL A 66 -6.72 5.30 1.30
C VAL A 66 -5.53 5.64 2.18
N LEU A 67 -5.09 4.71 3.02
CA LEU A 67 -3.75 4.71 3.60
C LEU A 67 -2.98 3.61 2.89
N CYS A 68 -1.92 3.98 2.18
CA CYS A 68 -1.05 3.04 1.48
C CYS A 68 0.35 3.12 2.08
N GLU A 69 0.90 1.96 2.47
CA GLU A 69 2.33 1.87 2.74
C GLU A 69 3.09 2.07 1.42
N LEU A 70 4.02 3.02 1.39
CA LEU A 70 4.82 3.35 0.22
C LEU A 70 6.29 3.08 0.50
N SER A 71 6.92 2.38 -0.44
CA SER A 71 8.36 2.15 -0.42
C SER A 71 9.13 3.29 -1.08
N LEU A 72 10.08 3.88 -0.34
CA LEU A 72 11.05 4.86 -0.86
C LEU A 72 12.25 4.17 -1.54
N VAL A 73 12.53 2.93 -1.15
CA VAL A 73 13.51 2.05 -1.78
C VAL A 73 12.88 0.68 -2.06
N PRO A 74 13.38 -0.09 -3.05
CA PRO A 74 12.85 -1.41 -3.33
C PRO A 74 12.94 -2.37 -2.13
N LEU A 75 11.80 -2.92 -1.70
CA LEU A 75 11.66 -4.01 -0.74
C LEU A 75 11.72 -5.37 -1.46
N TYR A 76 11.07 -5.50 -2.62
CA TYR A 76 11.15 -6.62 -3.55
C TYR A 76 11.54 -6.21 -4.96
N GLU A 77 12.04 -7.16 -5.74
CA GLU A 77 12.41 -6.94 -7.14
C GLU A 77 11.17 -6.63 -7.99
N GLY A 78 11.28 -5.63 -8.85
CA GLY A 78 10.21 -5.21 -9.75
C GLY A 78 9.06 -4.44 -9.09
N GLN A 79 9.13 -4.15 -7.79
CA GLN A 79 8.09 -3.38 -7.11
C GLN A 79 8.06 -1.92 -7.59
N ARG A 80 6.87 -1.31 -7.50
CA ARG A 80 6.67 0.11 -7.76
C ARG A 80 7.01 0.93 -6.52
N LEU A 81 7.63 2.09 -6.73
CA LEU A 81 8.01 2.98 -5.64
C LEU A 81 6.98 4.10 -5.44
N TRP A 82 7.17 4.83 -4.35
CA TRP A 82 6.26 5.86 -3.85
C TRP A 82 5.75 6.86 -4.91
N LEU A 83 6.61 7.32 -5.84
CA LEU A 83 6.21 8.26 -6.89
C LEU A 83 5.11 7.69 -7.79
N GLU A 84 5.33 6.49 -8.33
CA GLU A 84 4.38 5.82 -9.22
C GLU A 84 3.06 5.50 -8.49
N MET A 85 3.15 5.15 -7.21
CA MET A 85 1.97 4.90 -6.37
C MET A 85 1.14 6.17 -6.13
N ILE A 86 1.81 7.30 -5.83
CA ILE A 86 1.14 8.61 -5.66
C ILE A 86 0.49 9.04 -6.98
N GLU A 87 1.21 8.96 -8.09
CA GLU A 87 0.69 9.31 -9.41
C GLU A 87 -0.54 8.49 -9.78
N ARG A 88 -0.50 7.19 -9.51
CA ARG A 88 -1.64 6.30 -9.72
C ARG A 88 -2.85 6.69 -8.86
N LEU A 89 -2.68 6.86 -7.56
CA LEU A 89 -3.78 7.23 -6.66
C LEU A 89 -4.35 8.62 -7.02
N ASN A 90 -3.49 9.56 -7.41
CA ASN A 90 -3.90 10.85 -7.94
C ASN A 90 -4.76 10.70 -9.21
N SER A 91 -4.36 9.86 -10.17
CA SER A 91 -5.15 9.60 -11.38
C SER A 91 -6.50 8.94 -11.11
N GLN A 92 -6.67 8.31 -9.94
CA GLN A 92 -7.91 7.70 -9.48
C GLN A 92 -8.78 8.66 -8.65
N GLY A 93 -8.42 9.94 -8.61
CA GLY A 93 -9.19 11.01 -7.96
C GLY A 93 -8.95 11.14 -6.45
N PHE A 94 -7.87 10.55 -5.94
CA PHE A 94 -7.41 10.82 -4.59
C PHE A 94 -6.39 11.95 -4.58
N SER A 95 -6.18 12.57 -3.42
CA SER A 95 -5.13 13.56 -3.21
C SER A 95 -4.37 13.20 -1.95
N LEU A 96 -3.05 13.29 -2.01
CA LEU A 96 -2.20 13.08 -0.84
C LEU A 96 -2.46 14.17 0.20
N TRP A 97 -2.84 13.75 1.41
CA TRP A 97 -3.18 14.64 2.53
C TRP A 97 -2.11 14.61 3.62
N ALA A 98 -1.54 13.45 3.90
CA ALA A 98 -0.51 13.32 4.92
C ALA A 98 0.48 12.20 4.58
N ILE A 99 1.71 12.36 5.06
CA ILE A 99 2.73 11.32 5.09
C ILE A 99 3.11 11.11 6.55
N GLN A 100 3.02 9.88 7.02
CA GLN A 100 3.45 9.47 8.35
C GLN A 100 4.74 8.67 8.25
N LYS A 101 5.54 8.72 9.32
CA LYS A 101 6.77 7.95 9.40
C LYS A 101 6.43 6.46 9.45
N GLY A 102 6.89 5.72 8.44
CA GLY A 102 6.85 4.26 8.42
C GLY A 102 8.17 3.68 8.94
N PHE A 103 8.78 2.80 8.16
CA PHE A 103 10.02 2.13 8.53
C PHE A 103 11.26 2.99 8.26
N THR A 104 12.14 3.10 9.27
CA THR A 104 13.42 3.81 9.21
C THR A 104 14.53 2.88 9.66
N ASP A 105 15.59 2.82 8.88
CA ASP A 105 16.82 2.15 9.26
C ASP A 105 17.47 2.88 10.45
N GLN A 106 17.65 2.16 11.57
CA GLN A 106 18.19 2.74 12.80
C GLN A 106 19.70 2.98 12.73
N ARG A 107 20.40 2.39 11.74
CA ARG A 107 21.85 2.50 11.62
C ARG A 107 22.29 3.86 11.09
N ASP A 108 21.54 4.41 10.14
CA ASP A 108 21.86 5.66 9.46
C ASP A 108 20.71 6.69 9.48
N GLY A 109 19.54 6.32 10.02
CA GLY A 109 18.37 7.18 10.09
C GLY A 109 17.60 7.31 8.78
N ARG A 110 17.94 6.51 7.75
CA ARG A 110 17.28 6.56 6.44
C ARG A 110 15.88 5.95 6.50
N THR A 111 14.86 6.73 6.14
CA THR A 111 13.50 6.22 5.95
C THR A 111 13.42 5.37 4.69
N LEU A 112 12.90 4.14 4.83
CA LEU A 112 12.75 3.18 3.75
C LEU A 112 11.29 3.05 3.30
N GLN A 113 10.33 3.15 4.23
CA GLN A 113 8.89 3.15 3.95
C GLN A 113 8.19 4.30 4.68
N VAL A 114 7.08 4.76 4.13
CA VAL A 114 6.19 5.76 4.73
C VAL A 114 4.73 5.33 4.57
N ASP A 115 3.87 5.74 5.48
CA ASP A 115 2.42 5.60 5.30
C ASP A 115 1.87 6.88 4.68
N ALA A 116 1.33 6.78 3.48
CA ALA A 116 0.73 7.90 2.78
C ALA A 116 -0.80 7.83 2.88
N ILE A 117 -1.41 8.92 3.34
CA ILE A 117 -2.86 9.05 3.53
C ILE A 117 -3.41 9.93 2.42
N PHE A 118 -4.40 9.41 1.71
CA PHE A 118 -5.06 10.06 0.61
C PHE A 118 -6.57 10.15 0.84
N PHE A 119 -7.18 11.24 0.39
CA PHE A 119 -8.64 11.44 0.41
C PHE A 119 -9.15 11.88 -0.94
N ARG A 120 -10.41 11.56 -1.25
CA ARG A 120 -11.10 12.17 -2.39
C ARG A 120 -11.40 13.63 -2.05
N LEU A 121 -10.97 14.54 -2.92
CA LEU A 121 -11.47 15.91 -2.89
C LEU A 121 -12.84 15.88 -3.55
N ASN A 122 -13.90 16.07 -2.76
CA ASN A 122 -15.27 16.17 -3.28
C ASN A 122 -15.28 17.21 -4.42
N SER A 123 -15.75 16.80 -5.61
CA SER A 123 -16.16 17.72 -6.67
C SER A 123 -17.52 18.32 -6.34
#